data_AF-I4MZQ5-F1
#
_entry.id   AF-I4MZQ5-F1
#
_cell.length_a   1.000
_cell.length_b   1.000
_cell.length_c   1.000
_cell.angle_alpha   90.00
_cell.angle_beta   90.00
_cell.angle_gamma   90.00
#
_symmetry.space_group_name_H-M   'P 1'
#
loop_
_entity.id
_entity.type
_entity.pdbx_description
1 polymer ?
#
loop_
_entity_poly.entity_id
_entity_poly.type
_entity_poly.pdbx_seq_one_letter_code
_entity_poly.pdbx_strand_id
1 'polypeptide(L)' 'MVRQMETDGQGVPLEIYCFTRTTVWAEYERIQGDVFDYLLAVLPEFGLGLYQQPSGADMRVGLAGKRGIATEHSRPAL' A
#
# COMPACT_ATOMS: atom_id res chain seq x y z
N MET A 1 8.58 19.86 9.03
CA MET A 1 7.69 19.43 10.13
C MET A 1 7.07 18.10 9.73
N VAL A 2 6.98 17.16 10.67
CA VAL A 2 6.28 15.88 10.47
C VAL A 2 5.31 15.74 11.63
N ARG A 3 4.05 15.41 11.36
CA ARG A 3 3.07 15.11 12.41
C ARG A 3 2.23 13.90 12.05
N GLN A 4 1.83 13.16 13.09
CA GLN A 4 0.79 12.16 13.00
C GLN A 4 -0.56 12.88 13.13
N MET A 5 -1.52 12.49 12.29
CA MET A 5 -2.89 12.97 12.37
C MET A 5 -3.74 12.06 13.28
N GLU A 6 -4.99 12.44 13.52
CA GLU A 6 -5.92 11.57 14.24
C GLU A 6 -6.08 10.24 13.49
N THR A 7 -5.97 9.14 14.24
CA THR A 7 -6.11 7.78 13.72
C THR A 7 -7.54 7.56 13.24
N ASP A 8 -7.70 6.90 12.09
CA ASP A 8 -8.98 6.45 11.57
C ASP A 8 -8.95 4.92 11.34
N GLY A 9 -10.06 4.33 10.89
CA GLY A 9 -10.15 2.90 10.56
C GLY A 9 -9.16 2.42 9.49
N GLN A 10 -8.45 3.35 8.83
CA GLN A 10 -7.44 3.10 7.81
C GLN A 10 -6.00 3.23 8.30
N GLY A 11 -5.80 3.34 9.62
CA GLY A 11 -4.48 3.45 10.25
C GLY A 11 -4.16 4.87 10.70
N VAL A 12 -2.86 5.14 10.87
CA VAL A 12 -2.34 6.42 11.39
C VAL A 12 -1.86 7.28 10.22
N PRO A 13 -2.57 8.36 9.85
CA PRO A 13 -2.15 9.22 8.75
C PRO A 13 -0.94 10.07 9.14
N LEU A 14 -0.03 10.29 8.19
CA LEU A 14 1.17 11.12 8.38
C LEU A 14 1.09 12.36 7.49
N GLU A 15 1.34 13.53 8.08
CA GLU A 15 1.51 14.78 7.33
C GLU A 15 3.00 15.18 7.35
N ILE A 16 3.56 15.34 6.16
CA ILE A 16 4.96 15.71 5.95
C ILE A 16 4.98 17.07 5.26
N TYR A 17 5.57 18.05 5.93
CA TYR A 17 5.71 19.40 5.42
C TYR A 17 7.19 19.79 5.36
N CYS A 18 7.68 20.00 4.14
CA CYS A 18 9.05 20.41 3.87
C CYS A 18 9.13 21.37 2.69
N PHE A 19 10.19 22.16 2.65
CA PHE A 19 10.50 23.04 1.53
C PHE A 19 11.71 22.52 0.78
N THR A 20 11.72 22.72 -0.53
CA THR A 20 12.93 22.52 -1.34
C THR A 20 13.56 23.89 -1.60
N ARG A 21 14.88 23.90 -1.84
CA ARG A 21 15.63 25.12 -2.16
C ARG A 21 15.42 25.59 -3.61
N THR A 22 14.74 24.80 -4.43
CA THR A 22 14.56 25.04 -5.86
C THR A 22 13.10 25.32 -6.17
N THR A 23 12.86 26.15 -7.18
CA THR A 23 11.52 26.41 -7.75
C THR A 23 11.36 25.79 -9.14
N VAL A 24 12.38 25.07 -9.62
CA VAL A 24 12.33 24.37 -10.91
C VAL A 24 11.40 23.17 -10.79
N TRP A 25 10.36 23.14 -11.63
CA TRP A 25 9.31 22.12 -11.57
C TRP A 25 9.85 20.68 -11.63
N ALA A 26 10.69 20.37 -12.62
CA ALA A 26 11.23 19.02 -12.80
C ALA A 26 12.08 18.55 -11.60
N GLU A 27 12.82 19.46 -10.96
CA GLU A 27 13.58 19.15 -9.75
C GLU A 27 12.66 18.94 -8.56
N TYR A 28 11.65 19.79 -8.41
CA TYR A 28 10.68 19.71 -7.34
C TYR A 28 9.91 18.38 -7.37
N GLU A 29 9.42 17.98 -8.54
CA GLU A 29 8.71 16.72 -8.75
C GLU A 29 9.59 15.50 -8.43
N ARG A 30 10.85 15.53 -8.88
CA ARG A 30 11.79 14.44 -8.57
C ARG A 30 12.07 14.34 -7.08
N ILE A 31 12.34 15.46 -6.42
CA ILE A 31 12.57 15.49 -4.97
C ILE A 31 11.34 14.96 -4.22
N GLN A 32 10.13 15.31 -4.66
CA GLN A 32 8.90 14.75 -4.07
C GLN A 32 8.84 13.24 -4.25
N GLY A 33 9.12 12.72 -5.46
CA GLY A 33 9.17 11.28 -5.73
C GLY A 33 10.17 10.55 -4.83
N ASP A 34 11.41 11.05 -4.77
CA ASP A 34 12.49 10.46 -3.96
C ASP A 34 12.10 10.34 -2.48
N VAL A 35 11.39 11.34 -1.94
CA VAL A 35 10.90 11.31 -0.55
C VAL A 35 9.88 10.19 -0.36
N PHE A 36 8.89 10.06 -1.24
CA PHE A 36 7.87 9.02 -1.13
C PHE A 36 8.45 7.62 -1.34
N ASP A 37 9.34 7.45 -2.32
CA ASP A 37 9.99 6.17 -2.60
C ASP A 37 10.80 5.69 -1.39
N TYR A 38 11.58 6.59 -0.77
CA TYR A 38 12.33 6.25 0.44
C TYR A 38 11.41 5.86 1.60
N LEU A 39 10.33 6.61 1.82
CA LEU A 39 9.35 6.30 2.87
C LEU A 39 8.74 4.91 2.65
N LEU A 40 8.28 4.61 1.43
CA LEU A 40 7.69 3.32 1.10
C LEU A 40 8.70 2.17 1.24
N ALA A 41 9.97 2.40 0.87
CA ALA A 41 11.03 1.42 1.00
C ALA A 41 11.35 1.08 2.47
N VAL A 42 11.24 2.05 3.39
CA VAL A 42 11.58 1.84 4.81
C VAL A 42 10.40 1.34 5.65
N LEU A 43 9.14 1.47 5.20
CA LEU A 43 7.96 0.99 5.94
C LEU A 43 8.08 -0.47 6.41
N PRO A 44 8.52 -1.44 5.59
CA PRO A 44 8.60 -2.84 6.00
C PRO A 44 9.56 -3.09 7.17
N GLU A 45 10.63 -2.30 7.30
CA GLU A 45 11.62 -2.41 8.39
C GLU A 45 11.01 -2.12 9.76
N PHE A 46 9.94 -1.32 9.80
CA PHE A 46 9.19 -1.02 11.01
C PHE A 46 7.97 -1.93 11.20
N GLY A 47 7.80 -2.95 10.35
CA GLY A 47 6.60 -3.78 10.32
C GLY A 47 5.35 -3.02 9.90
N LEU A 48 5.51 -1.89 9.21
CA LEU A 48 4.40 -1.08 8.70
C LEU A 48 4.10 -1.45 7.25
N GLY A 49 2.83 -1.32 6.87
CA GLY A 49 2.35 -1.54 5.51
C GLY A 49 1.57 -0.35 5.00
N LEU A 50 1.62 -0.13 3.68
CA LEU A 50 0.80 0.90 3.04
C LEU A 50 -0.66 0.45 3.03
N TYR A 51 -1.54 1.25 3.62
CA TYR A 51 -2.97 1.06 3.45
C TYR A 51 -3.40 1.60 2.08
N GLN A 52 -4.06 0.77 1.28
CA GLN A 52 -4.76 1.18 0.06
C GLN A 52 -6.21 0.77 0.20
N GLN A 53 -7.13 1.67 -0.14
CA GLN A 53 -8.54 1.35 -0.10
C GLN A 53 -8.83 0.25 -1.13
N PRO A 54 -9.43 -0.89 -0.73
CA PRO A 54 -9.64 -2.01 -1.63
C PRO A 54 -10.54 -1.59 -2.79
N SER A 55 -10.11 -1.94 -4.01
CA SER A 55 -10.82 -1.65 -5.24
C SER A 55 -11.60 -2.88 -5.74
N GLY A 56 -12.52 -2.67 -6.69
CA GLY A 56 -13.25 -3.77 -7.32
C GLY A 56 -12.35 -4.80 -8.03
N ALA A 57 -11.11 -4.44 -8.37
CA ALA A 57 -10.13 -5.37 -8.92
C ALA A 57 -9.59 -6.32 -7.85
N ASP A 58 -9.33 -5.84 -6.64
CA ASP A 58 -8.83 -6.63 -5.50
C ASP A 58 -9.86 -7.67 -5.07
N MET A 59 -11.14 -7.28 -5.06
CA MET A 59 -12.26 -8.18 -4.76
C MET A 59 -12.36 -9.32 -5.78
N ARG A 60 -12.16 -9.03 -7.08
CA ARG A 60 -12.23 -10.03 -8.15
C ARG A 60 -11.11 -11.07 -8.03
N VAL A 61 -9.90 -10.66 -7.66
CA VAL A 61 -8.76 -11.58 -7.42
C VAL A 61 -9.05 -12.49 -6.23
N GLY A 62 -9.54 -11.94 -5.12
CA GLY A 62 -9.93 -12.72 -3.93
C GLY A 62 -11.09 -13.71 -4.18
N LEU A 63 -12.05 -13.35 -5.03
CA LEU A 63 -13.17 -14.21 -5.42
C LEU A 63 -12.77 -15.31 -6.42
N ALA A 64 -11.81 -15.04 -7.31
CA ALA A 64 -11.30 -16.04 -8.25
C ALA A 64 -10.49 -17.16 -7.57
N GLY A 65 -9.73 -16.83 -6.51
CA GLY A 65 -8.96 -17.81 -5.73
C GLY A 65 -9.79 -18.85 -4.98
N LYS A 66 -11.09 -18.57 -4.71
CA LYS A 66 -12.00 -19.51 -4.02
C LYS A 66 -12.60 -20.60 -4.92
N ARG A 67 -12.43 -20.53 -6.25
CA ARG A 67 -13.06 -21.47 -7.20
C ARG A 67 -12.23 -22.72 -7.54
N GLY A 68 -10.99 -22.83 -7.03
CA GLY A 68 -10.06 -23.92 -7.37
C GLY A 68 -10.00 -25.11 -6.40
N ILE A 69 -10.80 -25.14 -5.32
CA ILE A 69 -10.67 -26.13 -4.24
C ILE A 69 -11.78 -27.20 -4.21
N ALA A 70 -12.67 -27.24 -5.20
CA ALA A 70 -13.85 -28.09 -5.16
C ALA A 70 -13.91 -29.14 -6.29
N THR A 71 -12.83 -29.88 -6.60
CA THR A 71 -12.96 -31.12 -7.39
C THR A 71 -11.76 -32.07 -7.22
N GLU A 72 -11.56 -32.68 -6.04
CA GLU A 72 -10.88 -33.98 -5.98
C GLU A 72 -11.20 -34.75 -4.69
N HIS A 73 -12.46 -35.15 -4.51
CA HIS A 73 -12.83 -36.15 -3.50
C HIS A 73 -13.91 -37.09 -4.01
N SER A 74 -13.63 -37.79 -5.12
CA SER A 74 -14.40 -38.98 -5.48
C SER A 74 -13.53 -39.98 -6.25
N ARG A 75 -12.92 -40.91 -5.51
CA ARG A 75 -12.66 -42.26 -6.00
C ARG A 75 -12.99 -43.23 -4.85
N PRO A 76 -14.16 -43.91 -4.85
CA PRO A 76 -14.34 -45.07 -4.00
C PRO A 76 -13.38 -46.18 -4.47
N ALA A 77 -12.72 -46.81 -3.51
CA ALA A 77 -11.88 -47.98 -3.73
C ALA A 77 -12.75 -49.20 -4.02
N LEU A 78 -12.37 -49.92 -5.09
CA LEU A 78 -12.79 -51.27 -5.51
C LEU A 78 -14.30 -51.58 -5.59
#